data_AF-A0A2E0FEU3-F1
#
_entry.id   AF-A0A2E0FEU3-F1
#
_cell.length_a   1.000
_cell.length_b   1.000
_cell.length_c   1.000
_cell.angle_alpha   90.00
_cell.angle_beta   90.00
_cell.angle_gamma   90.00
#
_symmetry.space_group_name_H-M   'P 1'
#
loop_
_entity.id
_entity.type
_entity.pdbx_description
1 polymer ?
#
loop_
_entity_poly.entity_id
_entity_poly.type
_entity_poly.pdbx_seq_one_letter_code
_entity_poly.pdbx_strand_id
1 'polypeptide(L)'
;MDDKKDFKEYSKKRLSNNLKKKFDTTTIGSLAAFEENFGFLWGHGKNYNDLTDDEKHWRNLWSDTRTTILDLGNSNSRAAQSEISQYTFSWNRYVTNFFVKEQ
;
A
#
# COMPACT_ATOMS: atom_id res chain seq x y z
N MET A 1 1.52 -25.17 -25.63
CA MET A 1 2.25 -23.88 -25.70
C MET A 1 1.57 -22.83 -24.83
N ASP A 2 0.25 -22.92 -24.63
CA ASP A 2 -0.55 -22.03 -23.78
C ASP A 2 -0.23 -22.06 -22.27
N ASP A 3 -0.02 -23.24 -21.67
CA ASP A 3 0.20 -23.34 -20.20
C ASP A 3 1.35 -22.48 -19.66
N LYS A 4 2.44 -22.33 -20.44
CA LYS A 4 3.60 -21.51 -20.03
C LYS A 4 3.30 -20.01 -20.11
N LYS A 5 2.43 -19.59 -21.03
CA LYS A 5 2.03 -18.18 -21.19
C LYS A 5 1.09 -17.79 -20.04
N ASP A 6 0.12 -18.66 -19.75
CA ASP A 6 -0.84 -18.47 -18.66
C ASP A 6 -0.15 -18.43 -17.30
N PHE A 7 0.88 -19.27 -17.08
CA PHE A 7 1.64 -19.27 -15.83
C PHE A 7 2.47 -17.99 -15.64
N LYS A 8 3.04 -17.42 -16.70
CA LYS A 8 3.79 -16.15 -16.64
C LYS A 8 2.85 -14.98 -16.35
N GLU A 9 1.69 -14.95 -16.99
CA GLU A 9 0.67 -13.93 -16.75
C GLU A 9 0.09 -14.01 -15.32
N TYR A 10 -0.16 -15.23 -14.82
CA TYR A 10 -0.54 -15.45 -13.43
C TYR A 10 0.53 -14.94 -12.46
N SER A 11 1.81 -15.25 -12.71
CA SER A 11 2.95 -14.82 -11.88
C SER A 11 3.03 -13.29 -11.81
N LYS A 12 2.84 -12.61 -12.96
CA LYS A 12 2.78 -11.16 -13.08
C LYS A 12 1.66 -10.56 -12.24
N LYS A 13 0.45 -11.06 -12.44
CA LYS A 13 -0.76 -10.57 -11.76
C LYS A 13 -0.64 -10.76 -10.25
N ARG A 14 -0.10 -11.90 -9.82
CA ARG A 14 0.17 -12.20 -8.41
C ARG A 14 1.13 -11.17 -7.80
N LEU A 15 2.26 -10.91 -8.45
CA LEU A 15 3.24 -9.94 -7.96
C LEU A 15 2.66 -8.52 -7.92
N SER A 16 2.00 -8.09 -9.00
CA SER A 16 1.35 -6.79 -9.10
C SER A 16 0.32 -6.55 -7.99
N ASN A 17 -0.54 -7.56 -7.73
CA ASN A 17 -1.53 -7.49 -6.66
C ASN A 17 -0.88 -7.42 -5.27
N ASN A 18 0.17 -8.21 -5.04
CA ASN A 18 0.89 -8.18 -3.76
C ASN A 18 1.59 -6.84 -3.55
N LEU A 19 2.17 -6.27 -4.59
CA LEU A 19 2.84 -4.99 -4.51
C LEU A 19 1.83 -3.87 -4.24
N LYS A 20 0.69 -3.86 -4.94
CA LYS A 20 -0.41 -2.91 -4.66
C LYS A 20 -0.82 -2.96 -3.20
N LYS A 21 -1.09 -4.17 -2.67
CA LYS A 21 -1.44 -4.34 -1.25
C LYS A 21 -0.38 -3.78 -0.31
N LYS A 22 0.90 -3.98 -0.60
CA LYS A 22 1.99 -3.43 0.23
C LYS A 22 2.01 -1.90 0.21
N PHE A 23 1.83 -1.27 -0.95
CA PHE A 23 1.69 0.18 -1.03
C PHE A 23 0.47 0.67 -0.25
N ASP A 24 -0.69 0.05 -0.46
CA ASP A 24 -1.92 0.40 0.26
C ASP A 24 -1.73 0.26 1.79
N THR A 25 -1.20 -0.88 2.26
CA THR A 25 -0.94 -1.11 3.69
C THR A 25 0.02 -0.08 4.27
N THR A 26 1.12 0.23 3.59
CA THR A 26 2.10 1.20 4.10
C THR A 26 1.51 2.61 4.09
N THR A 27 0.86 3.05 3.01
CA THR A 27 0.30 4.40 2.90
C THR A 27 -0.86 4.61 3.88
N ILE A 28 -1.85 3.72 3.86
CA ILE A 28 -3.02 3.83 4.75
C ILE A 28 -2.62 3.59 6.21
N GLY A 29 -1.74 2.62 6.47
CA GLY A 29 -1.24 2.35 7.82
C GLY A 29 -0.44 3.53 8.39
N SER A 30 0.35 4.23 7.57
CA SER A 30 1.05 5.44 8.01
C SER A 30 0.06 6.54 8.38
N LEU A 31 -0.96 6.79 7.55
CA LEU A 31 -2.00 7.78 7.85
C LEU A 31 -2.75 7.45 9.14
N ALA A 32 -3.11 6.18 9.35
CA ALA A 32 -3.76 5.72 10.56
C ALA A 32 -2.87 5.95 11.81
N ALA A 33 -1.57 5.67 11.72
CA ALA A 33 -0.64 5.93 12.82
C ALA A 33 -0.53 7.43 13.14
N PHE A 34 -0.57 8.31 12.12
CA PHE A 34 -0.63 9.76 12.35
C PHE A 34 -1.94 10.18 13.02
N GLU A 35 -3.08 9.66 12.55
CA GLU A 35 -4.39 9.97 13.12
C GLU A 35 -4.53 9.49 14.57
N GLU A 36 -3.98 8.33 14.91
CA GLU A 36 -3.99 7.78 16.27
C GLU A 36 -3.12 8.60 17.23
N ASN A 37 -1.90 8.96 16.83
CA ASN A 37 -0.94 9.60 17.73
C ASN A 37 -1.04 11.12 17.78
N PHE A 38 -1.43 11.76 16.66
CA PHE A 38 -1.43 13.22 16.52
C PHE A 38 -2.83 13.79 16.24
N GLY A 39 -3.84 12.94 16.09
CA GLY A 39 -5.21 13.34 15.77
C GLY A 39 -5.81 14.38 16.69
N PHE A 40 -5.38 14.41 17.95
CA PHE A 40 -5.82 15.38 18.94
C PHE A 40 -5.50 16.83 18.54
N LEU A 41 -4.45 17.08 17.74
CA LEU A 41 -4.03 18.43 17.32
C LEU A 41 -5.07 19.11 16.41
N TRP A 42 -5.86 18.33 15.68
CA TRP A 42 -6.87 18.84 14.75
C TRP A 42 -8.29 18.34 15.09
N GLY A 43 -8.50 17.91 16.34
CA GLY A 43 -9.80 17.41 16.80
C GLY A 43 -10.30 16.20 16.01
N HIS A 44 -9.43 15.22 15.72
CA HIS A 44 -9.81 13.98 15.05
C HIS A 44 -11.05 13.34 15.70
N GLY A 45 -12.05 13.02 14.90
CA GLY A 45 -13.33 12.44 15.36
C GLY A 45 -14.40 13.47 15.77
N LYS A 46 -14.06 14.75 15.91
CA LYS A 46 -15.04 15.83 16.16
C LYS A 46 -15.67 16.33 14.85
N ASN A 47 -16.86 16.92 14.94
CA ASN A 47 -17.45 17.66 13.83
C ASN A 47 -16.66 18.96 13.59
N TYR A 48 -16.52 19.38 12.34
CA TYR A 48 -15.77 20.59 11.97
C TYR A 48 -16.32 21.86 12.65
N ASN A 49 -17.63 21.91 12.89
CA ASN A 49 -18.28 23.04 13.57
C ASN A 49 -17.93 23.13 15.05
N ASP A 50 -17.51 22.02 15.67
CA ASP A 50 -17.16 21.94 17.09
C ASP A 50 -15.66 22.16 17.34
N LEU A 51 -14.88 22.38 16.28
CA LEU A 51 -13.45 22.62 16.35
C LEU A 51 -13.14 24.06 16.75
N THR A 52 -12.09 24.23 17.56
CA THR A 52 -11.49 25.55 17.79
C THR A 52 -10.87 26.09 16.50
N ASP A 53 -10.61 27.40 16.43
CA ASP A 53 -9.99 28.00 15.25
C ASP A 53 -8.58 27.44 14.98
N ASP A 54 -7.83 27.13 16.05
CA ASP A 54 -6.55 26.44 15.95
C ASP A 54 -6.71 25.01 15.41
N GLU A 55 -7.65 24.23 15.95
CA GLU A 55 -7.92 22.87 15.47
C GLU A 55 -8.34 22.87 14.00
N LYS A 56 -9.15 23.85 13.55
CA LYS A 56 -9.53 24.02 12.13
C LYS A 56 -8.32 24.29 11.24
N HIS A 57 -7.41 25.16 11.68
CA HIS A 57 -6.17 25.44 10.95
C HIS A 57 -5.35 24.15 10.76
N TRP A 58 -5.11 23.39 11.83
CA TRP A 58 -4.40 22.12 11.76
C TRP A 58 -5.15 21.06 10.96
N ARG A 59 -6.48 21.04 11.02
CA ARG A 59 -7.33 20.12 10.25
C ARG A 59 -7.19 20.34 8.76
N ASN A 60 -7.15 21.60 8.32
CA ASN A 60 -6.96 21.94 6.91
C ASN A 60 -5.58 21.52 6.43
N LEU A 61 -4.52 21.83 7.20
CA LEU A 61 -3.16 21.42 6.87
C LEU A 61 -3.01 19.89 6.81
N TRP A 62 -3.63 19.17 7.76
CA TRP A 62 -3.66 17.71 7.75
C TRP A 62 -4.41 17.18 6.52
N SER A 63 -5.53 17.78 6.14
CA SER A 63 -6.31 17.38 4.96
C SER A 63 -5.48 17.47 3.67
N ASP A 64 -4.76 18.57 3.49
CA ASP A 64 -3.89 18.78 2.33
C ASP A 64 -2.71 17.80 2.33
N THR A 65 -2.08 17.61 3.49
CA THR A 65 -0.97 16.67 3.68
C THR A 65 -1.40 15.23 3.41
N ARG A 66 -2.56 14.82 3.95
CA ARG A 66 -3.15 13.50 3.76
C ARG A 66 -3.44 13.23 2.29
N THR A 67 -3.99 14.21 1.58
CA THR A 67 -4.26 14.12 0.13
C THR A 67 -2.95 13.92 -0.64
N THR A 68 -1.93 14.73 -0.33
CA THR A 68 -0.60 14.61 -0.94
C THR A 68 0.02 13.23 -0.74
N ILE A 69 -0.05 12.69 0.48
CA ILE A 69 0.46 11.35 0.80
C ILE A 69 -0.28 10.27 0.00
N LEU A 70 -1.61 10.35 -0.10
CA LEU A 70 -2.42 9.41 -0.88
C LEU A 70 -2.09 9.47 -2.36
N ASP A 71 -1.94 10.67 -2.92
CA ASP A 71 -1.63 10.86 -4.33
C ASP A 71 -0.24 10.33 -4.69
N LEU A 72 0.76 10.59 -3.85
CA LEU A 72 2.10 10.03 -4.00
C LEU A 72 2.08 8.50 -3.91
N GLY A 73 1.39 7.93 -2.92
CA GLY A 73 1.23 6.49 -2.78
C GLY A 73 0.59 5.83 -4.00
N ASN A 74 -0.50 6.43 -4.50
CA ASN A 74 -1.20 5.97 -5.70
C ASN A 74 -0.34 6.10 -6.96
N SER A 75 0.40 7.20 -7.11
CA SER A 75 1.31 7.43 -8.23
C SER A 75 2.43 6.39 -8.26
N ASN A 76 3.08 6.15 -7.12
CA ASN A 76 4.14 5.16 -6.99
C ASN A 76 3.63 3.74 -7.21
N SER A 77 2.44 3.41 -6.72
CA SER A 77 1.82 2.11 -6.99
C SER A 77 1.56 1.91 -8.49
N ARG A 78 1.09 2.93 -9.22
CA ARG A 78 0.88 2.85 -10.67
C ARG A 78 2.20 2.74 -11.44
N ALA A 79 3.21 3.54 -11.05
CA ALA A 79 4.53 3.51 -11.66
C ALA A 79 5.17 2.12 -11.52
N ALA A 80 5.13 1.54 -10.31
CA ALA A 80 5.69 0.21 -10.08
C ALA A 80 4.94 -0.91 -10.84
N GLN A 81 3.61 -0.79 -10.99
CA GLN A 81 2.84 -1.72 -11.83
C GLN A 81 3.21 -1.60 -13.31
N SER A 82 3.38 -0.37 -13.80
CA SER A 82 3.83 -0.12 -15.18
C SER A 82 5.23 -0.68 -15.42
N GLU A 83 6.14 -0.50 -14.46
CA GLU A 83 7.50 -1.04 -14.52
C GLU A 83 7.49 -2.57 -14.54
N ILE A 84 6.77 -3.22 -13.60
CA ILE A 84 6.53 -4.66 -13.62
C ILE A 84 5.97 -5.07 -14.99
N SER A 85 5.11 -4.27 -15.60
CA SER A 85 4.52 -4.64 -16.89
C SER A 85 5.54 -4.88 -18.01
N GLN A 86 6.75 -4.33 -17.90
CA GLN A 86 7.80 -4.39 -18.91
C GLN A 86 8.74 -5.61 -18.74
N TYR A 87 8.72 -6.28 -17.59
CA TYR A 87 9.59 -7.43 -17.34
C TYR A 87 8.88 -8.77 -17.52
N THR A 88 9.69 -9.83 -17.65
CA THR A 88 9.24 -11.21 -17.55
C THR A 88 9.66 -11.80 -16.20
N PHE A 89 8.72 -12.42 -15.49
CA PHE A 89 8.95 -13.00 -14.16
C PHE A 89 8.20 -14.32 -14.06
N SER A 90 8.80 -15.26 -13.34
CA SER A 90 8.20 -16.52 -12.97
C SER A 90 8.12 -16.60 -11.44
N TRP A 91 6.94 -16.94 -10.93
CA TRP A 91 6.82 -17.24 -9.51
C TRP A 91 7.42 -18.61 -9.23
N ASN A 92 8.50 -18.66 -8.45
CA ASN A 92 9.26 -19.89 -8.17
C ASN A 92 8.53 -20.90 -7.27
N ARG A 93 7.28 -20.60 -6.86
CA ARG A 93 6.48 -21.39 -5.89
C ARG A 93 7.20 -21.55 -4.54
N TYR A 94 6.50 -22.06 -3.53
CA TYR A 94 7.16 -22.42 -2.27
C TYR A 94 7.93 -23.72 -2.48
N VAL A 95 9.26 -23.68 -2.35
CA VAL A 95 10.10 -24.87 -2.35
C VAL A 95 10.26 -25.31 -0.90
N THR A 96 9.67 -26.44 -0.53
CA THR A 96 9.90 -27.07 0.78
C THR A 96 10.87 -28.22 0.59
N ASN A 97 12.10 -28.06 1.08
CA ASN A 97 13.09 -29.13 1.07
C ASN A 97 12.87 -30.00 2.30
N PHE A 98 12.43 -31.24 2.10
CA PHE A 98 12.34 -32.23 3.18
C PHE A 98 13.68 -32.97 3.28
N PHE A 99 14.33 -32.86 4.43
CA PHE A 99 15.49 -33.69 4.75
C PHE A 99 15.00 -34.97 5.42
N VAL A 100 15.15 -36.11 4.76
CA VAL A 100 14.90 -37.42 5.37
C VAL A 100 16.10 -37.75 6.25
N LYS A 101 15.88 -37.96 7.55
CA LYS A 101 16.91 -38.57 8.41
C LYS A 101 16.89 -40.07 8.16
N GLU A 102 18.01 -40.62 7.69
CA GLU A 102 18.22 -42.07 7.71
C GLU A 102 18.19 -42.55 9.17
N GLN A 103 17.44 -43.63 9.41
CA GLN A 103 17.26 -44.26 10.73
C GLN A 103 18.47 -45.12 11.10
#